data_AF-A0A1H1HVN6-F1
#
_entry.id   AF-A0A1H1HVN6-F1
#
_cell.length_a   1.000
_cell.length_b   1.000
_cell.length_c   1.000
_cell.angle_alpha   90.00
_cell.angle_beta   90.00
_cell.angle_gamma   90.00
#
_symmetry.space_group_name_H-M   'P 1'
#
loop_
_entity.id
_entity.type
_entity.pdbx_description
1 polymer ?
#
loop_
_entity_poly.entity_id
_entity_poly.type
_entity_poly.pdbx_seq_one_letter_code
_entity_poly.pdbx_strand_id
1 'polypeptide(L)'
;MNQLVNQPSPALQLPAPVTAAGDKARVRFLEFFAANIRNPHTPRAYGRAVAEFLSWCHQHSLESLGDIEPLHVATWIEAHVQAGCAAPSVKQRLAALRHLFDWLAVGQIVPTNPAVSVRGPQHIVKGGKRHEMPCHHNLEEYLIAYLDDCGLRDELKGPLFRTIPNRGGQLTRTSMTQPDAYRMIGHRAAAAGIGTKVGNHSSRATGITAYLKNSGTLEKAKVMQKHASTRTTQIYDRRNEETSLDEVERIGI
;
A
#
# COMPACT_ATOMS: atom_id res chain seq x y z
N MET A 1 -28.34 -42.07 19.25
CA MET A 1 -27.27 -41.73 20.21
C MET A 1 -26.08 -41.19 19.41
N ASN A 2 -26.14 -39.93 18.97
CA ASN A 2 -25.05 -39.33 18.18
C ASN A 2 -24.11 -38.59 19.11
N GLN A 3 -22.92 -39.15 19.34
CA GLN A 3 -21.84 -38.44 20.02
C GLN A 3 -21.37 -37.29 19.12
N LEU A 4 -21.63 -36.08 19.56
CA LEU A 4 -20.97 -34.88 19.06
C LEU A 4 -19.49 -35.00 19.45
N VAL A 5 -18.67 -35.34 18.47
CA VAL A 5 -17.21 -35.26 18.60
C VAL A 5 -16.88 -33.78 18.76
N ASN A 6 -16.62 -33.36 20.00
CA ASN A 6 -16.08 -32.05 20.34
C ASN A 6 -14.63 -32.01 19.84
N GLN A 7 -14.44 -31.75 18.54
CA GLN A 7 -13.13 -31.45 17.98
C GLN A 7 -12.69 -30.10 18.58
N PRO A 8 -11.61 -30.05 19.38
CA PRO A 8 -11.11 -28.77 19.86
C PRO A 8 -10.73 -27.94 18.63
N SER A 9 -11.20 -26.69 18.60
CA SER A 9 -10.71 -25.70 17.64
C SER A 9 -9.19 -25.69 17.68
N PRO A 10 -8.48 -25.62 16.54
CA PRO A 10 -7.02 -25.66 16.54
C PRO A 10 -6.53 -24.54 17.46
N ALA A 11 -5.89 -24.93 18.56
CA ALA A 11 -5.28 -23.97 19.48
C ALA A 11 -4.40 -23.05 18.64
N LEU A 12 -4.60 -21.74 18.75
CA LEU A 12 -3.85 -20.75 18.00
C LEU A 12 -2.35 -20.99 18.24
N GLN A 13 -1.65 -21.57 17.27
CA GLN A 13 -0.22 -21.84 17.40
C GLN A 13 0.53 -20.51 17.32
N LEU A 14 1.13 -20.12 18.44
CA LEU A 14 1.96 -18.93 18.52
C LEU A 14 3.38 -19.24 18.03
N PRO A 15 4.10 -18.25 17.48
CA PRO A 15 5.50 -18.41 17.09
C PRO A 15 6.36 -18.97 18.25
N ALA A 16 7.31 -19.86 17.93
CA ALA A 16 8.15 -20.52 18.92
C ALA A 16 8.87 -19.54 19.88
N PRO A 17 9.48 -18.43 19.40
CA PRO A 17 10.12 -17.47 20.30
C PRO A 17 9.18 -16.83 21.33
N VAL A 18 7.92 -16.63 20.95
CA VAL A 18 6.89 -16.06 21.84
C VAL A 18 6.47 -17.07 22.90
N THR A 19 6.34 -18.34 22.51
CA THR A 19 5.96 -19.41 23.42
C THR A 19 7.05 -19.68 24.46
N ALA A 20 8.32 -19.73 24.01
CA ALA A 20 9.48 -19.93 24.89
C ALA A 20 9.69 -18.78 25.90
N ALA A 21 9.30 -17.55 25.54
CA ALA A 21 9.35 -16.39 26.42
C ALA A 21 8.29 -16.39 27.56
N GLY A 22 7.43 -17.43 27.62
CA GLY A 22 6.49 -17.67 28.71
C GLY A 22 5.12 -17.01 28.54
N ASP A 23 4.21 -17.30 29.48
CA ASP A 23 2.78 -16.94 29.34
C ASP A 23 2.52 -15.44 29.27
N LYS A 24 3.28 -14.64 30.03
CA LYS A 24 3.19 -13.18 29.97
C LYS A 24 3.51 -12.66 28.58
N ALA A 25 4.51 -13.24 27.89
CA ALA A 25 4.87 -12.87 26.53
C ALA A 25 3.77 -13.25 25.54
N ARG A 26 3.18 -14.45 25.68
CA ARG A 26 2.06 -14.92 24.85
C ARG A 26 0.86 -13.98 24.93
N VAL A 27 0.45 -13.59 26.15
CA VAL A 27 -0.66 -12.66 26.37
C VAL A 27 -0.35 -11.29 25.76
N ARG A 28 0.82 -10.70 26.07
CA ARG A 28 1.22 -9.39 25.52
C ARG A 28 1.30 -9.40 24.00
N PHE A 29 1.77 -10.49 23.40
CA PHE A 29 1.83 -10.66 21.95
C PHE A 29 0.43 -10.66 21.32
N LEU A 30 -0.54 -11.33 21.93
CA LEU A 30 -1.93 -11.32 21.46
C LEU A 30 -2.58 -9.95 21.64
N GLU A 31 -2.38 -9.29 22.79
CA GLU A 31 -2.86 -7.94 23.07
C GLU A 31 -2.33 -6.91 22.07
N PHE A 32 -1.10 -7.08 21.59
CA PHE A 32 -0.53 -6.21 20.56
C PHE A 32 -1.42 -6.16 19.31
N PHE A 33 -1.88 -7.31 18.82
CA PHE A 33 -2.73 -7.38 17.63
C PHE A 33 -4.20 -7.08 17.94
N ALA A 34 -4.69 -7.47 19.12
CA ALA A 34 -6.10 -7.34 19.48
C ALA A 34 -6.49 -5.93 19.95
N ALA A 35 -5.58 -5.23 20.64
CA ALA A 35 -5.90 -3.98 21.34
C ALA A 35 -4.96 -2.81 21.00
N ASN A 36 -3.69 -3.06 20.69
CA ASN A 36 -2.71 -1.99 20.48
C ASN A 36 -2.75 -1.39 19.06
N ILE A 37 -3.07 -2.19 18.03
CA ILE A 37 -3.17 -1.69 16.64
C ILE A 37 -4.57 -1.14 16.37
N ARG A 38 -4.70 0.19 16.30
CA ARG A 38 -6.00 0.89 16.10
C ARG A 38 -6.42 1.11 14.64
N ASN A 39 -5.51 0.96 13.67
CA ASN A 39 -5.82 1.14 12.23
C ASN A 39 -6.24 -0.22 11.62
N PRO A 40 -7.38 -0.33 10.89
CA PRO A 40 -7.90 -1.60 10.37
C PRO A 40 -7.11 -2.23 9.20
N HIS A 41 -6.27 -1.47 8.47
CA HIS A 41 -5.51 -2.01 7.32
C HIS A 41 -4.08 -2.45 7.69
N THR A 42 -3.57 -1.97 8.82
CA THR A 42 -2.25 -2.27 9.37
C THR A 42 -2.07 -3.66 10.02
N PRO A 43 -3.07 -4.31 10.66
CA PRO A 43 -2.84 -5.50 11.49
C PRO A 43 -2.41 -6.70 10.66
N ARG A 44 -3.04 -6.92 9.50
CA ARG A 44 -2.68 -8.04 8.62
C ARG A 44 -1.27 -7.92 8.07
N ALA A 45 -0.87 -6.72 7.66
CA ALA A 45 0.45 -6.48 7.10
C ALA A 45 1.55 -6.57 8.18
N TYR A 46 1.26 -6.10 9.40
CA TYR A 46 2.18 -6.22 10.54
C TYR A 46 2.27 -7.67 11.03
N GLY A 47 1.13 -8.35 11.15
CA GLY A 47 1.07 -9.75 11.56
C GLY A 47 1.86 -10.65 10.62
N ARG A 48 1.74 -10.44 9.30
CA ARG A 48 2.57 -11.15 8.31
C ARG A 48 4.06 -10.89 8.50
N ALA A 49 4.46 -9.62 8.64
CA ALA A 49 5.86 -9.27 8.82
C ALA A 49 6.47 -9.86 10.10
N VAL A 50 5.72 -9.80 11.21
CA VAL A 50 6.12 -10.35 12.50
C VAL A 50 6.21 -11.88 12.45
N ALA A 51 5.22 -12.56 11.87
CA ALA A 51 5.24 -14.01 11.74
C ALA A 51 6.41 -14.50 10.88
N GLU A 52 6.66 -13.85 9.73
CA GLU A 52 7.81 -14.17 8.87
C GLU A 52 9.15 -13.95 9.58
N PHE A 53 9.29 -12.86 10.36
CA PHE A 53 10.51 -12.61 11.13
C PHE A 53 10.72 -13.63 12.25
N LEU A 54 9.69 -13.93 13.05
CA LEU A 54 9.82 -14.89 14.16
C LEU A 54 10.04 -16.32 13.66
N SER A 55 9.50 -16.68 12.49
CA SER A 55 9.83 -17.93 11.81
C SER A 55 11.29 -17.97 11.37
N TRP A 56 11.82 -16.86 10.85
CA TRP A 56 13.23 -16.75 10.49
C TRP A 56 14.14 -16.86 11.73
N CYS A 57 13.75 -16.23 12.85
CA CYS A 57 14.46 -16.36 14.12
C CYS A 57 14.58 -17.82 14.56
N HIS A 58 13.47 -18.56 14.57
CA HIS A 58 13.49 -19.97 14.93
C HIS A 58 14.37 -20.81 13.98
N GLN A 59 14.34 -20.53 12.67
CA GLN A 59 15.23 -21.20 11.70
C GLN A 59 16.72 -20.90 11.92
N HIS A 60 17.05 -19.81 12.62
CA HIS A 60 18.43 -19.41 12.96
C HIS A 60 18.74 -19.68 14.45
N SER A 61 18.02 -20.60 15.08
CA SER A 61 18.22 -21.04 16.46
C SER A 61 18.06 -19.95 17.52
N LEU A 62 17.25 -18.92 17.23
CA LEU A 62 16.83 -17.91 18.21
C LEU A 62 15.49 -18.36 18.81
N GLU A 63 15.59 -19.06 19.94
CA GLU A 63 14.45 -19.79 20.52
C GLU A 63 13.59 -18.94 21.45
N SER A 64 14.07 -17.77 21.90
CA SER A 64 13.32 -16.83 22.75
C SER A 64 13.34 -15.41 22.21
N LEU A 65 12.32 -14.62 22.57
CA LEU A 65 12.29 -13.17 22.27
C LEU A 65 13.50 -12.41 22.86
N GLY A 66 14.09 -12.91 23.95
CA GLY A 66 15.27 -12.32 24.59
C GLY A 66 16.57 -12.49 23.80
N ASP A 67 16.64 -13.48 22.90
CA ASP A 67 17.84 -13.78 22.10
C ASP A 67 17.96 -12.85 20.88
N ILE A 68 16.92 -12.06 20.61
CA ILE A 68 16.82 -11.23 19.42
C ILE A 68 17.59 -9.93 19.64
N GLU A 69 18.79 -9.86 19.07
CA GLU A 69 19.63 -8.68 19.03
C GLU A 69 19.41 -7.79 17.78
N PRO A 70 19.88 -6.53 17.79
CA PRO A 70 19.82 -5.65 16.63
C PRO A 70 20.44 -6.23 15.36
N LEU A 71 21.50 -7.04 15.49
CA LEU A 71 22.14 -7.70 14.36
C LEU A 71 21.17 -8.62 13.61
N HIS A 72 20.36 -9.40 14.33
CA HIS A 72 19.37 -10.29 13.74
C HIS A 72 18.30 -9.54 12.94
N VAL A 73 17.81 -8.42 13.49
CA VAL A 73 16.86 -7.55 12.80
C VAL A 73 17.49 -6.93 11.55
N ALA A 74 18.73 -6.46 11.63
CA ALA A 74 19.46 -5.90 10.50
C ALA A 74 19.64 -6.92 9.37
N THR A 75 20.15 -8.12 9.69
CA THR A 75 20.35 -9.21 8.74
C THR A 75 19.07 -9.58 8.01
N TRP A 76 17.96 -9.70 8.72
CA TRP A 76 16.67 -10.04 8.10
C TRP A 76 16.15 -8.92 7.18
N ILE A 77 16.33 -7.66 7.56
CA ILE A 77 15.95 -6.50 6.72
C ILE A 77 16.81 -6.44 5.46
N GLU A 78 18.12 -6.64 5.58
CA GLU A 78 19.05 -6.66 4.45
C GLU A 78 18.73 -7.80 3.47
N ALA A 79 18.41 -8.99 3.98
CA ALA A 79 17.99 -10.11 3.13
C ALA A 79 16.78 -9.77 2.25
N HIS A 80 15.81 -9.01 2.77
CA HIS A 80 14.65 -8.56 1.98
C HIS A 80 15.03 -7.51 0.92
N VAL A 81 15.97 -6.62 1.24
CA VAL A 81 16.50 -5.66 0.27
C VAL A 81 17.22 -6.39 -0.87
N GLN A 82 18.07 -7.35 -0.53
CA GLN A 82 18.80 -8.17 -1.52
C GLN A 82 17.89 -9.05 -2.36
N ALA A 83 16.78 -9.53 -1.80
CA ALA A 83 15.73 -10.23 -2.52
C ALA A 83 14.89 -9.33 -3.44
N GLY A 84 15.21 -8.04 -3.56
CA GLY A 84 14.51 -7.10 -4.44
C GLY A 84 13.14 -6.66 -3.94
N CYS A 85 12.85 -6.79 -2.64
CA CYS A 85 11.60 -6.29 -2.09
C CYS A 85 11.49 -4.76 -2.25
N ALA A 86 10.32 -4.26 -2.62
CA ALA A 86 10.09 -2.83 -2.75
C ALA A 86 10.39 -2.08 -1.43
N ALA A 87 11.10 -0.95 -1.51
CA ALA A 87 11.50 -0.15 -0.35
C ALA A 87 10.35 0.22 0.63
N PRO A 88 9.12 0.56 0.18
CA PRO A 88 7.99 0.77 1.09
C PRO A 88 7.63 -0.48 1.90
N SER A 89 7.70 -1.66 1.28
CA SER A 89 7.41 -2.93 1.93
C SER A 89 8.46 -3.24 3.00
N VAL A 90 9.75 -3.06 2.70
CA VAL A 90 10.83 -3.25 3.68
C VAL A 90 10.68 -2.27 4.86
N LYS A 91 10.36 -1.00 4.60
CA LYS A 91 10.05 -0.03 5.66
C LYS A 91 8.87 -0.45 6.52
N GLN A 92 7.79 -0.93 5.92
CA GLN A 92 6.59 -1.37 6.63
C GLN A 92 6.88 -2.59 7.51
N ARG A 93 7.75 -3.51 7.06
CA ARG A 93 8.25 -4.62 7.87
C ARG A 93 9.04 -4.15 9.09
N LEU A 94 10.02 -3.27 8.89
CA LEU A 94 10.81 -2.70 9.99
C LEU A 94 9.94 -1.92 10.98
N ALA A 95 8.95 -1.17 10.49
CA ALA A 95 7.99 -0.46 11.35
C ALA A 95 7.14 -1.43 12.19
N ALA A 96 6.74 -2.57 11.63
CA ALA A 96 6.03 -3.61 12.37
C ALA A 96 6.89 -4.19 13.50
N LEU A 97 8.16 -4.51 13.22
CA LEU A 97 9.09 -5.02 14.23
C LEU A 97 9.33 -4.01 15.34
N ARG A 98 9.61 -2.74 15.00
CA ARG A 98 9.79 -1.70 16.02
C ARG A 98 8.58 -1.56 16.92
N HIS A 99 7.38 -1.49 16.34
CA HIS A 99 6.16 -1.32 17.12
C HIS A 99 5.89 -2.52 18.05
N LEU A 100 6.13 -3.74 17.58
CA LEU A 100 6.00 -4.93 18.41
C LEU A 100 6.99 -4.89 19.57
N PHE A 101 8.28 -4.66 19.29
CA PHE A 101 9.31 -4.72 20.33
C PHE A 101 9.26 -3.53 21.29
N ASP A 102 8.78 -2.36 20.86
CA ASP A 102 8.43 -1.25 21.77
C ASP A 102 7.35 -1.69 22.76
N TRP A 103 6.28 -2.31 22.26
CA TRP A 103 5.19 -2.84 23.10
C TRP A 103 5.67 -3.91 24.09
N LEU A 104 6.52 -4.83 23.63
CA LEU A 104 7.09 -5.89 24.46
C LEU A 104 8.09 -5.34 25.49
N ALA A 105 8.86 -4.31 25.15
CA ALA A 105 9.77 -3.65 26.09
C ALA A 105 9.00 -2.89 27.18
N VAL A 106 7.97 -2.12 26.82
CA VAL A 106 7.06 -1.48 27.78
C VAL A 106 6.38 -2.53 28.66
N GLY A 107 6.04 -3.69 28.10
CA GLY A 107 5.47 -4.83 28.82
C GLY A 107 6.46 -5.60 29.70
N GLN A 108 7.75 -5.23 29.71
CA GLN A 108 8.82 -5.92 30.42
C GLN A 108 8.90 -7.40 30.01
N ILE A 109 8.82 -7.67 28.71
CA ILE A 109 9.03 -9.00 28.11
C ILE A 109 10.45 -9.11 27.55
N VAL A 110 10.92 -8.04 26.90
CA VAL A 110 12.31 -7.88 26.45
C VAL A 110 12.91 -6.67 27.16
N PRO A 111 14.24 -6.63 27.39
CA PRO A 111 14.86 -5.51 28.09
C PRO A 111 14.84 -4.21 27.26
N THR A 112 15.03 -4.32 25.94
CA THR A 112 15.03 -3.17 25.02
C THR A 112 14.46 -3.58 23.66
N ASN A 113 14.17 -2.60 22.80
CA ASN A 113 13.74 -2.84 21.42
C ASN A 113 14.96 -3.08 20.49
N PRO A 114 15.19 -4.31 19.98
CA PRO A 114 16.33 -4.60 19.10
C PRO A 114 16.23 -3.91 17.73
N ALA A 115 15.04 -3.50 17.29
CA ALA A 115 14.82 -2.86 16.00
C ALA A 115 15.05 -1.33 16.00
N VAL A 116 15.37 -0.74 17.16
CA VAL A 116 15.49 0.72 17.31
C VAL A 116 16.64 1.31 16.48
N SER A 117 17.80 0.64 16.47
CA SER A 117 19.03 1.11 15.80
C SER A 117 19.11 0.72 14.32
N VAL A 118 18.33 -0.27 13.89
CA VAL A 118 18.36 -0.79 12.51
C VAL A 118 17.82 0.25 11.54
N ARG A 119 18.52 0.51 10.42
CA ARG A 119 18.05 1.45 9.39
C ARG A 119 17.47 0.69 8.19
N GLY A 120 16.24 1.03 7.81
CA GLY A 120 15.62 0.54 6.58
C GLY A 120 15.95 1.43 5.37
N PRO A 121 15.63 0.98 4.14
CA PRO A 121 15.87 1.77 2.92
C PRO A 121 15.12 3.10 2.98
N GLN A 122 15.67 4.17 2.38
CA GLN A 122 14.96 5.44 2.31
C GLN A 122 13.75 5.37 1.35
N HIS A 123 12.64 5.96 1.78
CA HIS A 123 11.40 6.04 1.02
C HIS A 123 10.63 7.27 1.52
N ILE A 124 10.35 8.20 0.62
CA ILE A 124 9.71 9.48 0.93
C ILE A 124 8.23 9.35 0.58
N VAL A 125 7.35 9.41 1.58
CA VAL A 125 5.90 9.42 1.38
C VAL A 125 5.41 10.87 1.46
N LYS A 126 4.64 11.32 0.48
CA LYS A 126 4.00 12.64 0.52
C LYS A 126 2.72 12.61 1.35
N GLY A 127 2.70 13.35 2.45
CA GLY A 127 1.49 13.62 3.24
C GLY A 127 0.45 14.46 2.48
N GLY A 128 -0.82 14.13 2.69
CA GLY A 128 -1.97 14.68 1.96
C GLY A 128 -2.42 16.07 2.42
N LYS A 129 -1.71 17.14 2.01
CA LYS A 129 -2.29 18.51 2.01
C LYS A 129 -3.51 18.60 1.07
N ARG A 130 -4.52 19.44 1.36
CA ARG A 130 -5.60 19.73 0.39
C ARG A 130 -4.96 20.25 -0.91
N HIS A 131 -5.37 19.72 -2.05
CA HIS A 131 -4.82 20.05 -3.37
C HIS A 131 -5.99 20.39 -4.29
N GLU A 132 -6.05 21.62 -4.74
CA GLU A 132 -7.09 22.10 -5.65
C GLU A 132 -6.58 21.98 -7.08
N MET A 133 -7.43 21.44 -7.96
CA MET A 133 -7.12 21.23 -9.37
C MET A 133 -8.26 21.82 -10.19
N PRO A 134 -7.97 22.67 -11.18
CA PRO A 134 -8.96 23.08 -12.17
C PRO A 134 -9.55 21.85 -12.87
N CYS A 135 -10.87 21.84 -13.03
CA CYS A 135 -11.58 20.78 -13.74
C CYS A 135 -11.63 21.11 -15.23
N HIS A 136 -11.29 20.14 -16.08
CA HIS A 136 -11.50 20.28 -17.52
C HIS A 136 -13.00 20.26 -17.82
N HIS A 137 -13.49 21.07 -18.77
CA HIS A 137 -14.92 21.21 -19.07
C HIS A 137 -15.61 19.87 -19.40
N ASN A 138 -14.97 18.99 -20.20
CA ASN A 138 -15.52 17.65 -20.45
C ASN A 138 -15.70 16.83 -19.16
N LEU A 139 -14.74 16.92 -18.22
CA LEU A 139 -14.86 16.21 -16.95
C LEU A 139 -15.98 16.82 -16.09
N GLU A 140 -16.10 18.14 -16.09
CA GLU A 140 -17.19 18.84 -15.41
C GLU A 140 -18.56 18.39 -15.93
N GLU A 141 -18.73 18.33 -17.26
CA GLU A 141 -19.96 17.84 -17.90
C GLU A 141 -20.28 16.40 -17.48
N TYR A 142 -19.31 15.49 -17.51
CA TYR A 142 -19.52 14.10 -17.08
C TYR A 142 -19.84 13.99 -15.59
N LEU A 143 -19.23 14.83 -14.75
CA LEU A 143 -19.53 14.85 -13.31
C LEU A 143 -20.92 15.40 -13.04
N ILE A 144 -21.34 16.43 -13.77
CA ILE A 144 -22.68 16.99 -13.69
C ILE A 144 -23.72 15.92 -14.07
N ALA A 145 -23.56 15.29 -15.23
CA ALA A 145 -24.46 14.22 -15.68
C ALA A 145 -24.52 13.07 -14.67
N TYR A 146 -23.37 12.65 -14.14
CA TYR A 146 -23.31 11.63 -13.10
C TYR A 146 -24.06 12.03 -11.82
N LEU A 147 -23.88 13.26 -11.34
CA LEU A 147 -24.55 13.77 -10.14
C LEU A 147 -26.07 13.85 -10.33
N ASP A 148 -26.52 14.23 -11.53
CA ASP A 148 -27.94 14.28 -11.90
C ASP A 148 -28.56 12.89 -11.94
N ASP A 149 -27.99 11.99 -12.76
CA ASP A 149 -28.51 10.64 -12.97
C ASP A 149 -28.54 9.81 -11.68
N CYS A 150 -27.63 10.13 -10.74
CA CYS A 150 -27.53 9.45 -9.47
C CYS A 150 -28.29 10.13 -8.32
N GLY A 151 -28.91 11.30 -8.57
CA GLY A 151 -29.63 12.05 -7.54
C GLY A 151 -28.74 12.58 -6.40
N LEU A 152 -27.49 12.95 -6.71
CA LEU A 152 -26.47 13.32 -5.73
C LEU A 152 -26.26 14.84 -5.59
N ARG A 153 -26.97 15.66 -6.37
CA ARG A 153 -26.88 17.14 -6.37
C ARG A 153 -26.89 17.75 -4.97
N ASP A 154 -27.79 17.29 -4.12
CA ASP A 154 -28.03 17.86 -2.80
C ASP A 154 -27.19 17.17 -1.68
N GLU A 155 -26.46 16.11 -2.01
CA GLU A 155 -25.69 15.31 -1.05
C GLU A 155 -24.23 15.79 -0.89
N LEU A 156 -24.07 16.98 -0.30
CA LEU A 156 -22.77 17.69 -0.23
C LEU A 156 -21.68 17.03 0.64
N LYS A 157 -22.05 16.14 1.58
CA LYS A 157 -21.13 15.55 2.57
C LYS A 157 -20.82 14.07 2.33
N GLY A 158 -21.38 13.48 1.27
CA GLY A 158 -21.18 12.07 0.92
C GLY A 158 -19.97 11.85 0.00
N PRO A 159 -19.52 10.59 -0.17
CA PRO A 159 -18.56 10.26 -1.21
C PRO A 159 -19.17 10.53 -2.59
N LEU A 160 -18.38 11.14 -3.48
CA LEU A 160 -18.78 11.42 -4.85
C LEU A 160 -19.07 10.11 -5.60
N PHE A 161 -18.13 9.18 -5.59
CA PHE A 161 -18.30 7.86 -6.22
C PHE A 161 -18.67 6.81 -5.17
N ARG A 162 -19.83 6.17 -5.37
CA ARG A 162 -20.43 5.21 -4.43
C ARG A 162 -20.43 3.78 -4.97
N THR A 163 -20.58 2.80 -4.09
CA THR A 163 -20.77 1.40 -4.53
C THR A 163 -22.18 1.18 -5.08
N ILE A 164 -22.30 0.25 -6.03
CA ILE A 164 -23.58 -0.25 -6.55
C ILE A 164 -23.81 -1.64 -5.92
N PRO A 165 -24.96 -1.90 -5.30
CA PRO A 165 -25.28 -3.23 -4.80
C PRO A 165 -25.53 -4.20 -5.97
N ASN A 166 -25.25 -5.48 -5.77
CA ASN A 166 -25.42 -6.52 -6.80
C ASN A 166 -26.86 -6.64 -7.35
N ARG A 167 -27.87 -6.10 -6.63
CA ARG A 167 -29.25 -5.94 -7.08
C ARG A 167 -29.78 -4.58 -6.62
N GLY A 168 -30.54 -3.90 -7.49
CA GLY A 168 -31.32 -2.71 -7.11
C GLY A 168 -30.98 -1.41 -7.85
N GLY A 169 -29.94 -1.37 -8.68
CA GLY A 169 -29.65 -0.23 -9.58
C GLY A 169 -29.27 1.10 -8.90
N GLN A 170 -29.54 1.26 -7.61
CA GLN A 170 -29.36 2.50 -6.88
C GLN A 170 -28.04 2.50 -6.09
N LEU A 171 -27.34 3.64 -6.10
CA LEU A 171 -26.08 3.79 -5.37
C LEU A 171 -26.27 3.68 -3.86
N THR A 172 -25.32 3.05 -3.18
CA THR A 172 -25.28 3.04 -1.71
C THR A 172 -24.67 4.34 -1.16
N ARG A 173 -24.67 4.51 0.17
CA ARG A 173 -23.95 5.63 0.83
C ARG A 173 -22.45 5.36 1.03
N THR A 174 -21.97 4.18 0.63
CA THR A 174 -20.60 3.73 0.86
C THR A 174 -19.70 4.17 -0.28
N SER A 175 -18.50 4.66 0.06
CA SER A 175 -17.49 5.02 -0.94
C SER A 175 -17.13 3.82 -1.81
N MET A 176 -17.01 4.06 -3.11
CA MET A 176 -16.46 3.08 -4.05
C MET A 176 -15.08 2.63 -3.60
N THR A 177 -14.81 1.33 -3.71
CA THR A 177 -13.50 0.77 -3.33
C THR A 177 -12.51 0.86 -4.48
N GLN A 178 -11.22 0.92 -4.18
CA GLN A 178 -10.17 0.90 -5.20
C GLN A 178 -10.23 -0.36 -6.10
N PRO A 179 -10.45 -1.59 -5.58
CA PRO A 179 -10.67 -2.76 -6.42
C PRO A 179 -11.87 -2.65 -7.37
N ASP A 180 -12.96 -2.01 -6.94
CA ASP A 180 -14.12 -1.78 -7.83
C ASP A 180 -13.77 -0.84 -8.97
N ALA A 181 -13.11 0.28 -8.69
CA ALA A 181 -12.65 1.21 -9.72
C ALA A 181 -11.70 0.53 -10.72
N TYR A 182 -10.78 -0.30 -10.24
CA TYR A 182 -9.87 -1.06 -11.10
C TYR A 182 -10.64 -2.05 -12.01
N ARG A 183 -11.61 -2.79 -11.46
CA ARG A 183 -12.48 -3.68 -12.25
C ARG A 183 -13.29 -2.90 -13.30
N MET A 184 -13.86 -1.76 -12.92
CA MET A 184 -14.62 -0.89 -13.84
C MET A 184 -13.79 -0.40 -15.03
N ILE A 185 -12.52 -0.05 -14.81
CA ILE A 185 -11.60 0.35 -15.88
C ILE A 185 -11.26 -0.86 -16.75
N GLY A 186 -10.95 -2.01 -16.14
CA GLY A 186 -10.64 -3.24 -16.87
C GLY A 186 -11.78 -3.68 -17.81
N HIS A 187 -13.03 -3.61 -17.35
CA HIS A 187 -14.20 -3.92 -18.18
C HIS A 187 -14.32 -2.97 -19.39
N ARG A 188 -14.13 -1.66 -19.19
CA ARG A 188 -14.18 -0.68 -20.28
C ARG A 188 -13.04 -0.85 -21.27
N ALA A 189 -11.84 -1.16 -20.78
CA ALA A 189 -10.68 -1.44 -21.63
C ALA A 189 -10.93 -2.65 -22.53
N ALA A 190 -11.47 -3.75 -21.98
CA ALA A 190 -11.83 -4.92 -22.75
C ALA A 190 -12.92 -4.62 -23.80
N ALA A 191 -13.97 -3.87 -23.42
CA ALA A 191 -15.02 -3.44 -24.34
C ALA A 191 -14.49 -2.56 -25.49
N ALA A 192 -13.43 -1.78 -25.24
CA ALA A 192 -12.76 -0.96 -26.24
C ALA A 192 -11.68 -1.72 -27.04
N GLY A 193 -11.52 -3.04 -26.85
CA GLY A 193 -10.52 -3.84 -27.56
C GLY A 193 -9.07 -3.61 -27.11
N ILE A 194 -8.86 -2.98 -25.95
CA ILE A 194 -7.52 -2.70 -25.41
C ILE A 194 -6.98 -3.98 -24.74
N GLY A 195 -6.11 -4.71 -25.43
CA GLY A 195 -5.48 -5.93 -24.92
C GLY A 195 -4.40 -5.67 -23.85
N THR A 196 -3.85 -4.47 -23.80
CA THR A 196 -2.87 -4.08 -22.77
C THR A 196 -3.54 -3.90 -21.41
N LYS A 197 -2.94 -4.45 -20.36
CA LYS A 197 -3.45 -4.29 -19.00
C LYS A 197 -3.35 -2.83 -18.55
N VAL A 198 -4.50 -2.19 -18.39
CA VAL A 198 -4.62 -0.80 -17.92
C VAL A 198 -5.35 -0.73 -16.57
N GLY A 199 -5.04 0.29 -15.78
CA GLY A 199 -5.72 0.57 -14.52
C GLY A 199 -5.60 2.03 -14.12
N ASN A 200 -6.01 2.38 -12.90
CA ASN A 200 -6.05 3.77 -12.42
C ASN A 200 -4.68 4.47 -12.53
N HIS A 201 -3.58 3.74 -12.32
CA HIS A 201 -2.23 4.30 -12.45
C HIS A 201 -1.83 4.56 -13.91
N SER A 202 -2.37 3.78 -14.86
CA SER A 202 -2.17 4.00 -16.30
C SER A 202 -2.74 5.34 -16.72
N SER A 203 -3.95 5.69 -16.28
CA SER A 203 -4.57 7.00 -16.58
C SER A 203 -3.72 8.17 -16.09
N ARG A 204 -3.07 8.05 -14.92
CA ARG A 204 -2.15 9.07 -14.41
C ARG A 204 -0.93 9.23 -15.33
N ALA A 205 -0.32 8.11 -15.73
CA ALA A 205 0.81 8.13 -16.66
C ALA A 205 0.41 8.78 -17.99
N THR A 206 -0.67 8.33 -18.61
CA THR A 206 -1.20 8.87 -19.86
C THR A 206 -1.51 10.36 -19.77
N GLY A 207 -2.15 10.82 -18.69
CA GLY A 207 -2.46 12.24 -18.50
C GLY A 207 -1.20 13.11 -18.41
N ILE A 208 -0.18 12.66 -17.68
CA ILE A 208 1.11 13.36 -17.62
C ILE A 208 1.80 13.37 -18.97
N THR A 209 1.90 12.21 -19.63
CA THR A 209 2.53 12.10 -20.95
C THR A 209 1.83 12.97 -21.99
N ALA A 210 0.49 12.92 -22.06
CA ALA A 210 -0.29 13.74 -22.98
C ALA A 210 -0.10 15.24 -22.70
N TYR A 211 -0.09 15.65 -21.43
CA TYR A 211 0.19 17.03 -21.07
C TYR A 211 1.58 17.48 -21.54
N LEU A 212 2.61 16.65 -21.34
CA LEU A 212 3.98 16.97 -21.75
C LEU A 212 4.13 16.99 -23.28
N LYS A 213 3.49 16.06 -24.01
CA LYS A 213 3.46 16.06 -25.48
C LYS A 213 2.80 17.32 -26.04
N ASN A 214 1.80 17.88 -25.35
CA ASN A 214 1.13 19.13 -25.70
C ASN A 214 1.82 20.36 -25.09
N SER A 215 3.16 20.41 -25.15
CA SER A 215 3.99 21.53 -24.69
C SER A 215 3.89 21.87 -23.20
N GLY A 216 3.31 20.99 -22.38
CA GLY A 216 3.32 21.11 -20.93
C GLY A 216 4.72 20.95 -20.34
N THR A 217 4.96 21.57 -19.18
CA THR A 217 6.28 21.52 -18.52
C THR A 217 6.30 20.53 -17.35
N LEU A 218 7.48 19.98 -17.03
CA LEU A 218 7.65 19.06 -15.90
C LEU A 218 7.33 19.74 -14.55
N GLU A 219 7.56 21.04 -14.44
CA GLU A 219 7.31 21.88 -13.27
C GLU A 219 5.80 22.00 -13.03
N LYS A 220 5.04 22.36 -14.07
CA LYS A 220 3.58 22.46 -13.98
C LYS A 220 2.96 21.09 -13.75
N ALA A 221 3.43 20.05 -14.46
CA ALA A 221 3.00 18.67 -14.22
C ALA A 221 3.27 18.22 -12.79
N LYS A 222 4.44 18.52 -12.22
CA LYS A 222 4.78 18.24 -10.81
C LYS A 222 3.76 18.89 -9.87
N VAL A 223 3.39 20.16 -10.11
CA VAL A 223 2.40 20.87 -9.29
C VAL A 223 1.03 20.19 -9.41
N MET A 224 0.54 19.96 -10.63
CA MET A 224 -0.75 19.33 -10.89
C MET A 224 -0.86 17.94 -10.24
N GLN A 225 0.22 17.17 -10.31
CA GLN A 225 0.30 15.81 -9.80
C GLN A 225 0.71 15.75 -8.32
N LYS A 226 1.04 16.90 -7.74
CA LYS A 226 1.57 17.04 -6.40
C LYS A 226 2.79 16.14 -6.16
N HIS A 227 3.73 16.10 -7.09
CA HIS A 227 5.01 15.39 -6.94
C HIS A 227 6.04 16.19 -6.12
N ALA A 228 6.86 15.52 -5.30
CA ALA A 228 7.84 16.19 -4.41
C ALA A 228 8.96 16.85 -5.21
N SER A 229 9.35 16.15 -6.25
CA SER A 229 10.40 16.52 -7.19
C SER A 229 9.89 16.34 -8.61
N THR A 230 10.45 17.10 -9.53
CA THR A 230 10.28 16.88 -10.97
C THR A 230 10.81 15.50 -11.38
N ARG A 231 11.76 14.92 -10.63
CA ARG A 231 12.26 13.55 -10.84
C ARG A 231 11.15 12.49 -10.81
N THR A 232 10.14 12.66 -9.97
CA THR A 232 8.98 11.75 -9.93
C THR A 232 8.06 11.94 -11.13
N THR A 233 8.07 13.11 -11.76
CA THR A 233 7.33 13.35 -13.01
C THR A 233 8.10 12.82 -14.22
N GLN A 234 9.43 12.88 -14.20
CA GLN A 234 10.32 12.42 -15.29
C GLN A 234 10.11 10.95 -15.66
N ILE A 235 9.71 10.09 -14.70
CA ILE A 235 9.43 8.67 -15.00
C ILE A 235 8.28 8.48 -16.00
N TYR A 236 7.45 9.52 -16.19
CA TYR A 236 6.32 9.54 -17.13
C TYR A 236 6.62 10.37 -18.39
N ASP A 237 7.80 10.99 -18.48
CA ASP A 237 8.20 11.74 -19.66
C ASP A 237 8.62 10.77 -20.75
N ARG A 238 7.75 10.61 -21.75
CA ARG A 238 7.95 9.72 -22.90
C ARG A 238 8.20 10.49 -24.20
N ARG A 239 8.48 11.80 -24.14
CA ARG A 239 8.70 12.63 -25.33
C ARG A 239 9.88 12.17 -26.18
N ASN A 240 10.87 11.54 -25.55
CA ASN A 240 12.10 11.07 -26.20
C ASN A 240 12.02 9.59 -26.62
N GLU A 241 10.87 8.92 -26.47
CA GLU A 241 10.71 7.53 -26.96
C GLU A 241 10.37 7.46 -28.45
N GLU A 242 9.95 8.58 -29.03
CA GLU A 242 9.71 8.73 -30.47
C GLU A 242 10.94 9.44 -31.06
N THR A 243 11.83 8.68 -31.71
CA THR A 243 12.93 9.28 -32.49
C THR A 243 12.33 10.07 -33.64
N SER A 244 12.58 11.37 -33.68
CA SER A 244 12.10 12.21 -34.80
C SER A 244 12.94 11.97 -36.06
N LEU A 245 12.34 12.16 -37.24
CA LEU A 245 13.06 12.05 -38.51
C LEU A 245 14.28 13.00 -38.55
N ASP A 246 14.10 14.23 -38.07
CA ASP A 246 15.17 15.24 -37.92
C ASP A 246 16.35 14.77 -37.05
N GLU A 247 16.11 13.93 -36.04
CA GLU A 247 17.19 13.36 -35.22
C GLU A 247 17.93 12.23 -35.95
N VAL A 248 17.24 11.45 -36.79
CA VAL A 248 17.84 10.40 -37.62
C VAL A 248 18.65 11.01 -38.76
N GLU A 249 18.17 12.10 -39.37
CA GLU A 249 18.86 12.80 -40.46
C GLU A 249 20.16 13.51 -40.03
N ARG A 250 20.37 13.72 -38.71
CA ARG A 250 21.66 14.19 -38.16
C ARG A 250 22.75 13.12 -38.15
N ILE A 251 22.42 11.86 -38.43
CA ILE A 251 23.41 10.80 -38.57
C ILE A 251 24.12 11.01 -39.92
N GLY A 252 25.28 11.66 -39.88
CA GLY A 252 26.12 11.81 -41.06
C GLY A 252 26.65 10.46 -41.54
N ILE A 253 26.28 10.08 -42.75
CA ILE A 253 26.86 8.97 -43.54
C ILE A 253 27.77 9.54 -44.63
#